data_AF-A0A849UD20-F1
#
_entry.id   AF-A0A849UD20-F1
#
_cell.length_a   1.000
_cell.length_b   1.000
_cell.length_c   1.000
_cell.angle_alpha   90.00
_cell.angle_beta   90.00
_cell.angle_gamma   90.00
#
_symmetry.space_group_name_H-M   'P 1'
#
loop_
_entity.id
_entity.type
_entity.pdbx_description
1 polymer ?
#
loop_
_entity_poly.entity_id
_entity_poly.type
_entity_poly.pdbx_seq_one_letter_code
_entity_poly.pdbx_strand_id
1 'polypeptide(L)'
;IYEARALGADCILLIVAALADSQMQELAEQATKLGMDVLVEVNDADELQRALALDTKLIGINNRNLRTFETSLQTTLTLKDSVPADRLIITESGIHTHDDVQLMLDNEIYTFLVGEAFMRAPSPGQKMRELFAL
;
A
#
# COMPACT_ATOMS: atom_id res chain seq x y z
N ILE A 1 10.83 -8.32 -11.78
CA ILE A 1 10.41 -9.51 -11.00
C ILE A 1 11.58 -10.43 -10.67
N TYR A 2 12.22 -11.08 -11.66
CA TYR A 2 13.34 -12.02 -11.40
C TYR A 2 14.51 -11.40 -10.62
N GLU A 3 14.91 -10.17 -10.96
CA GLU A 3 15.96 -9.44 -10.22
C GLU A 3 15.58 -9.26 -8.75
N ALA A 4 14.34 -8.84 -8.45
CA ALA A 4 13.84 -8.71 -7.10
C ALA A 4 13.98 -10.04 -6.32
N ARG A 5 13.53 -11.16 -6.92
CA ARG A 5 13.67 -12.47 -6.27
C ARG A 5 15.12 -12.89 -6.08
N ALA A 6 15.98 -12.64 -7.07
CA ALA A 6 17.40 -12.96 -7.00
C ALA A 6 18.12 -12.18 -5.88
N LEU A 7 17.65 -10.96 -5.58
CA LEU A 7 18.12 -10.12 -4.47
C LEU A 7 17.45 -10.46 -3.13
N GLY A 8 16.57 -11.46 -3.08
CA GLY A 8 15.93 -11.93 -1.86
C GLY A 8 14.66 -11.20 -1.47
N ALA A 9 13.99 -10.51 -2.41
CA ALA A 9 12.68 -9.93 -2.13
C ALA A 9 11.63 -11.01 -1.84
N ASP A 10 10.81 -10.76 -0.82
CA ASP A 10 9.66 -11.59 -0.44
C ASP A 10 8.34 -11.05 -1.00
N CYS A 11 8.32 -9.77 -1.39
CA CYS A 11 7.17 -9.09 -1.96
C CYS A 11 7.62 -8.09 -3.03
N ILE A 12 6.78 -7.84 -4.02
CA ILE A 12 6.98 -6.81 -5.04
C ILE A 12 5.81 -5.83 -5.09
N LEU A 13 6.09 -4.61 -5.55
CA LEU A 13 5.10 -3.55 -5.75
C LEU A 13 4.66 -3.50 -7.22
N LEU A 14 3.35 -3.48 -7.47
CA LEU A 14 2.76 -3.15 -8.76
C LEU A 14 1.93 -1.87 -8.62
N ILE A 15 2.26 -0.84 -9.39
CA ILE A 15 1.56 0.45 -9.34
C ILE A 15 0.57 0.50 -10.51
N VAL A 16 -0.74 0.54 -10.20
CA VAL A 16 -1.80 0.46 -11.22
C VAL A 16 -1.77 1.65 -12.19
N ALA A 17 -1.39 2.83 -11.70
CA ALA A 17 -1.20 4.04 -12.51
C ALA A 17 -0.10 3.89 -13.59
N ALA A 18 0.85 2.98 -13.38
CA ALA A 18 2.05 2.82 -14.21
C ALA A 18 1.98 1.62 -15.17
N LEU A 19 0.94 0.78 -15.07
CA LEU A 19 0.85 -0.50 -15.78
C LEU A 19 -0.45 -0.61 -16.56
N ALA A 20 -0.40 -1.23 -17.73
CA ALA A 20 -1.60 -1.73 -18.40
C ALA A 20 -2.07 -3.05 -17.73
N ASP A 21 -3.34 -3.38 -17.86
CA ASP A 21 -3.96 -4.53 -17.16
C ASP A 21 -3.27 -5.86 -17.49
N SER A 22 -2.94 -6.09 -18.77
CA SER A 22 -2.25 -7.31 -19.20
C SER A 22 -0.86 -7.44 -18.60
N GLN A 23 -0.10 -6.34 -18.57
CA GLN A 23 1.24 -6.32 -17.98
C GLN A 23 1.18 -6.52 -16.46
N MET A 24 0.20 -5.90 -15.79
CA MET A 24 -0.01 -6.05 -14.36
C MET A 24 -0.33 -7.50 -13.97
N GLN A 25 -1.20 -8.17 -14.73
CA GLN A 25 -1.51 -9.59 -14.55
C GLN A 25 -0.27 -10.47 -14.77
N GLU A 26 0.47 -10.26 -15.86
CA GLU A 26 1.68 -11.04 -16.15
C GLU A 26 2.72 -10.92 -15.02
N LEU A 27 2.97 -9.70 -14.54
CA LEU A 27 3.94 -9.45 -13.48
C LEU A 27 3.50 -10.07 -12.15
N ALA A 28 2.21 -9.98 -11.81
CA ALA A 28 1.65 -10.61 -10.61
C ALA A 28 1.80 -12.14 -10.65
N GLU A 29 1.42 -12.77 -11.77
CA GLU A 29 1.57 -14.22 -11.94
C GLU A 29 3.03 -14.68 -11.85
N GLN A 30 3.95 -13.92 -12.44
CA GLN A 30 5.38 -14.21 -12.35
C GLN A 30 5.90 -14.12 -10.91
N ALA A 31 5.46 -13.13 -10.15
CA ALA A 31 5.82 -12.98 -8.74
C ALA A 31 5.31 -14.17 -7.91
N THR A 32 4.03 -14.55 -8.08
CA THR A 32 3.43 -15.69 -7.39
C THR A 32 4.12 -17.01 -7.74
N LYS A 33 4.47 -17.25 -9.02
CA LYS A 33 5.22 -18.44 -9.45
C LYS A 33 6.61 -18.54 -8.80
N LEU A 34 7.20 -17.41 -8.43
CA LEU A 34 8.48 -17.31 -7.73
C LEU A 34 8.34 -17.30 -6.20
N GLY A 35 7.11 -17.43 -5.69
CA GLY A 35 6.82 -17.44 -4.25
C GLY A 35 6.94 -16.09 -3.56
N MET A 36 6.79 -14.99 -4.29
CA MET A 36 6.72 -13.64 -3.71
C MET A 36 5.26 -13.17 -3.60
N ASP A 37 4.98 -12.41 -2.55
CA ASP A 37 3.73 -11.66 -2.43
C ASP A 37 3.70 -10.47 -3.41
N VAL A 38 2.51 -9.94 -3.65
CA VAL A 38 2.29 -8.82 -4.57
C VAL A 38 1.50 -7.73 -3.85
N LEU A 39 2.12 -6.61 -3.53
CA LEU A 39 1.40 -5.40 -3.13
C LEU A 39 0.97 -4.66 -4.39
N VAL A 40 -0.34 -4.52 -4.61
CA VAL A 40 -0.86 -3.67 -5.71
C VAL A 40 -1.30 -2.32 -5.16
N GLU A 41 -0.73 -1.25 -5.68
CA GLU A 41 -0.93 0.12 -5.22
C GLU A 41 -1.92 0.87 -6.12
N VAL A 42 -2.94 1.47 -5.50
CA VAL A 42 -4.01 2.25 -6.13
C VAL A 42 -4.16 3.61 -5.46
N ASN A 43 -4.63 4.60 -6.21
CA ASN A 43 -4.93 5.94 -5.71
C ASN A 43 -6.41 6.36 -5.88
N ASP A 44 -7.17 5.68 -6.72
CA ASP A 44 -8.59 5.98 -6.96
C ASP A 44 -9.45 4.71 -7.20
N ALA A 45 -10.75 4.91 -7.41
CA ALA A 45 -11.72 3.83 -7.57
C ALA A 45 -11.55 3.05 -8.89
N ASP A 46 -11.12 3.71 -9.96
CA ASP A 46 -10.90 3.07 -11.26
C ASP A 46 -9.66 2.16 -11.18
N GLU A 47 -8.59 2.64 -10.54
CA GLU A 47 -7.40 1.84 -10.24
C GLU A 47 -7.72 0.68 -9.31
N LEU A 48 -8.53 0.89 -8.27
CA LEU A 48 -9.01 -0.18 -7.39
C LEU A 48 -9.76 -1.25 -8.17
N GLN A 49 -10.70 -0.87 -9.05
CA GLN A 49 -11.44 -1.84 -9.86
C GLN A 49 -10.51 -2.71 -10.71
N ARG A 50 -9.46 -2.12 -11.29
CA ARG A 50 -8.46 -2.84 -12.07
C ARG A 50 -7.61 -3.77 -11.19
N ALA A 51 -7.20 -3.31 -10.00
CA ALA A 51 -6.43 -4.11 -9.04
C ALA A 51 -7.19 -5.34 -8.53
N LEU A 52 -8.52 -5.24 -8.34
CA LEU A 52 -9.35 -6.34 -7.85
C LEU A 52 -9.41 -7.55 -8.79
N ALA A 53 -9.01 -7.38 -10.07
CA ALA A 53 -8.87 -8.49 -11.01
C ALA A 53 -7.63 -9.37 -10.72
N LEU A 54 -6.69 -8.91 -9.90
CA LEU A 54 -5.50 -9.68 -9.53
C LEU A 54 -5.80 -10.65 -8.38
N ASP A 55 -5.15 -11.81 -8.40
CA ASP A 55 -5.15 -12.79 -7.31
C ASP A 55 -4.07 -12.43 -6.28
N THR A 56 -4.21 -11.28 -5.63
CA THR A 56 -3.36 -10.87 -4.50
C THR A 56 -4.18 -10.38 -3.32
N LYS A 57 -3.78 -10.75 -2.11
CA LYS A 57 -4.47 -10.30 -0.89
C LYS A 57 -4.12 -8.88 -0.48
N LEU A 58 -3.04 -8.29 -1.01
CA LEU A 58 -2.50 -7.03 -0.50
C LEU A 58 -2.89 -5.85 -1.40
N ILE A 59 -3.78 -4.98 -0.91
CA ILE A 59 -4.20 -3.75 -1.60
C ILE A 59 -3.58 -2.55 -0.88
N GLY A 60 -2.63 -1.92 -1.53
CA GLY A 60 -2.03 -0.65 -1.12
C GLY A 60 -2.89 0.51 -1.58
N ILE A 61 -3.37 1.33 -0.65
CA ILE A 61 -4.08 2.57 -0.99
C ILE A 61 -3.16 3.75 -0.67
N ASN A 62 -2.61 4.36 -1.72
CA ASN A 62 -1.69 5.46 -1.59
C ASN A 62 -2.45 6.77 -1.44
N ASN A 63 -2.32 7.42 -0.29
CA ASN A 63 -2.95 8.70 -0.01
C ASN A 63 -2.31 9.86 -0.79
N ARG A 64 -1.15 9.65 -1.43
CA ARG A 64 -0.47 10.65 -2.27
C ARG A 64 -0.81 10.43 -3.73
N ASN A 65 -1.45 11.40 -4.35
CA ASN A 65 -1.67 11.41 -5.80
C ASN A 65 -0.33 11.63 -6.52
N LEU A 66 0.10 10.68 -7.36
CA LEU A 66 1.40 10.75 -8.04
C LEU A 66 1.46 11.77 -9.18
N ARG A 67 0.33 12.35 -9.59
CA ARG A 67 0.24 13.38 -10.64
C ARG A 67 0.31 14.80 -10.04
N THR A 68 -0.37 15.02 -8.91
CA THR A 68 -0.46 16.34 -8.26
C THR A 68 0.44 16.49 -7.03
N PHE A 69 0.93 15.38 -6.47
CA PHE A 69 1.62 15.27 -5.18
C PHE A 69 0.79 15.68 -3.96
N GLU A 70 -0.50 15.94 -4.11
CA GLU A 70 -1.41 16.16 -3.00
C GLU A 70 -1.55 14.86 -2.19
N THR A 71 -1.56 15.00 -0.87
CA THR A 71 -1.69 13.86 0.06
C THR A 71 -2.92 14.05 0.92
N SER A 72 -3.82 13.06 0.95
CA SER A 72 -5.05 13.08 1.75
C SER A 72 -5.40 11.69 2.26
N LEU A 73 -5.48 11.54 3.58
CA LEU A 73 -5.93 10.30 4.24
C LEU A 73 -7.37 9.91 3.86
N GLN A 74 -8.15 10.88 3.38
CA GLN A 74 -9.52 10.64 2.91
C GLN A 74 -9.55 9.66 1.72
N THR A 75 -8.46 9.54 0.95
CA THR A 75 -8.37 8.58 -0.16
C THR A 75 -8.56 7.15 0.34
N THR A 76 -7.79 6.73 1.34
CA THR A 76 -7.97 5.40 1.96
C THR A 76 -9.37 5.25 2.53
N LEU A 77 -9.83 6.23 3.31
CA LEU A 77 -11.15 6.15 3.97
C LEU A 77 -12.31 6.01 2.97
N THR A 78 -12.21 6.67 1.82
CA THR A 78 -13.23 6.64 0.76
C THR A 78 -13.22 5.31 0.01
N LEU A 79 -12.04 4.74 -0.23
CA LEU A 79 -11.91 3.51 -1.01
C LEU A 79 -12.14 2.25 -0.19
N LYS A 80 -11.98 2.30 1.14
CA LYS A 80 -12.02 1.12 2.02
C LYS A 80 -13.27 0.25 1.81
N ASP A 81 -14.44 0.88 1.66
CA ASP A 81 -15.73 0.18 1.57
C ASP A 81 -15.90 -0.56 0.22
N SER A 82 -15.08 -0.21 -0.77
CA SER A 82 -15.03 -0.89 -2.07
C SER A 82 -14.05 -2.07 -2.08
N VAL A 83 -13.24 -2.24 -1.03
CA VAL A 83 -12.28 -3.34 -0.93
C VAL A 83 -12.99 -4.57 -0.34
N PRO A 84 -12.98 -5.72 -1.04
CA PRO A 84 -13.55 -6.96 -0.53
C PRO A 84 -12.87 -7.42 0.78
N ALA A 85 -13.66 -8.01 1.69
CA ALA A 85 -13.20 -8.42 3.02
C ALA A 85 -12.15 -9.55 3.02
N ASP A 86 -11.94 -10.23 1.89
CA ASP A 86 -10.87 -11.23 1.72
C ASP A 86 -9.50 -10.59 1.38
N ARG A 87 -9.47 -9.26 1.23
CA ARG A 87 -8.26 -8.48 0.96
C ARG A 87 -7.85 -7.68 2.20
N LEU A 88 -6.54 -7.51 2.36
CA LEU A 88 -5.92 -6.69 3.39
C LEU A 88 -5.61 -5.31 2.82
N ILE A 89 -6.20 -4.28 3.42
CA ILE A 89 -5.89 -2.89 3.11
C ILE A 89 -4.58 -2.51 3.81
N ILE A 90 -3.68 -1.88 3.04
CA ILE A 90 -2.46 -1.24 3.51
C ILE A 90 -2.56 0.23 3.15
N THR A 91 -2.69 1.12 4.14
CA THR A 91 -2.70 2.57 3.88
C THR A 91 -1.27 3.10 3.75
N GLU A 92 -1.03 3.93 2.74
CA GLU A 92 0.30 4.43 2.40
C GLU A 92 0.31 5.96 2.28
N SER A 93 1.43 6.59 2.62
CA SER A 93 1.62 8.04 2.61
C SER A 93 0.73 8.82 3.59
N GLY A 94 1.19 9.99 4.03
CA GLY A 94 0.39 10.93 4.84
C GLY A 94 0.28 10.61 6.33
N ILE A 95 0.87 9.51 6.81
CA ILE A 95 0.87 9.16 8.24
C ILE A 95 2.08 9.82 8.93
N HIS A 96 1.85 10.85 9.75
CA HIS A 96 2.90 11.64 10.39
C HIS A 96 2.77 11.73 11.92
N THR A 97 1.55 11.59 12.42
CA THR A 97 1.17 11.79 13.82
C THR A 97 0.40 10.59 14.35
N HIS A 98 0.37 10.45 15.68
CA HIS A 98 -0.43 9.40 16.34
C HIS A 98 -1.91 9.54 15.99
N ASP A 99 -2.41 10.77 15.83
CA ASP A 99 -3.79 11.03 15.45
C ASP A 99 -4.12 10.51 14.04
N ASP A 100 -3.16 10.55 13.10
CA ASP A 100 -3.33 9.95 11.77
C ASP A 100 -3.46 8.42 11.86
N VAL A 101 -2.68 7.79 12.74
CA VAL A 101 -2.80 6.34 13.01
C VAL A 101 -4.13 6.04 13.66
N GLN A 102 -4.51 6.79 14.70
CA GLN A 102 -5.77 6.59 15.41
C GLN A 102 -6.98 6.74 14.47
N LEU A 103 -6.96 7.72 13.55
CA LEU A 103 -8.00 7.89 12.53
C LEU A 103 -8.18 6.63 11.67
N MET A 104 -7.09 5.98 11.28
CA MET A 104 -7.13 4.74 10.49
C MET A 104 -7.62 3.55 11.32
N LEU A 105 -7.14 3.42 12.57
CA LEU A 105 -7.58 2.37 13.49
C LEU A 105 -9.08 2.48 13.81
N ASP A 106 -9.58 3.69 14.05
CA ASP A 106 -11.01 3.97 14.27
C ASP A 106 -11.88 3.61 13.05
N ASN A 107 -11.25 3.50 11.88
CA ASN A 107 -11.86 3.09 10.62
C ASN A 107 -11.52 1.64 10.22
N GLU A 108 -11.03 0.83 11.15
CA GLU A 108 -10.71 -0.60 10.98
C GLU A 108 -9.58 -0.87 9.96
N ILE A 109 -8.67 0.09 9.78
CA ILE A 109 -7.47 -0.04 8.96
C ILE A 109 -6.27 -0.23 9.89
N TYR A 110 -5.72 -1.44 9.89
CA TYR A 110 -4.69 -1.87 10.84
C TYR A 110 -3.29 -2.03 10.22
N THR A 111 -3.16 -1.89 8.90
CA THR A 111 -1.89 -2.11 8.18
C THR A 111 -1.45 -0.82 7.50
N PHE A 112 -0.18 -0.48 7.68
CA PHE A 112 0.39 0.80 7.28
C PHE A 112 1.73 0.61 6.59
N LEU A 113 2.00 1.43 5.57
CA LEU A 113 3.33 1.60 4.99
C LEU A 113 3.79 3.04 5.25
N VAL A 114 4.73 3.20 6.19
CA VAL A 114 5.22 4.51 6.65
C VAL A 114 6.73 4.60 6.43
N GLY A 115 7.15 5.57 5.62
CA GLY A 115 8.57 5.82 5.31
C GLY A 115 9.06 7.16 5.81
N GLU A 116 8.57 8.25 5.23
CA GLU A 116 9.12 9.61 5.41
C GLU A 116 9.20 10.05 6.89
N ALA A 117 8.17 9.80 7.69
CA ALA A 117 8.14 10.16 9.10
C ALA A 117 9.28 9.50 9.89
N PHE A 118 9.65 8.26 9.54
CA PHE A 118 10.72 7.52 10.19
C PHE A 118 12.09 7.91 9.66
N MET A 119 12.22 8.12 8.35
CA MET A 119 13.51 8.48 7.73
C MET A 119 14.01 9.87 8.12
N ARG A 120 13.10 10.78 8.51
CA ARG A 120 13.46 12.12 9.02
C ARG A 120 13.78 12.13 10.51
N ALA A 121 13.43 11.07 11.25
CA ALA A 121 13.63 11.02 12.69
C ALA A 121 15.08 10.62 13.04
N PRO A 122 15.69 11.21 14.08
CA PRO A 122 17.01 10.77 14.56
C PRO A 122 17.05 9.31 15.01
N SER A 123 15.91 8.80 15.50
CA SER A 123 15.72 7.41 15.91
C SER A 123 14.43 6.87 15.29
N PRO A 124 14.50 6.22 14.10
CA PRO A 124 13.32 5.71 13.39
C PRO A 124 12.47 4.75 14.25
N GLY A 125 13.14 3.86 15.00
CA GLY A 125 12.46 2.89 15.87
C GLY A 125 11.73 3.53 17.05
N GLN A 126 12.28 4.62 17.62
CA GLN A 126 11.58 5.38 18.65
C GLN A 126 10.37 6.12 18.06
N LYS A 127 10.54 6.74 16.89
CA LYS A 127 9.43 7.43 16.21
C LYS A 127 8.29 6.48 15.87
N MET A 128 8.60 5.24 15.46
CA MET A 128 7.61 4.19 15.23
C MET A 128 6.82 3.84 16.51
N ARG A 129 7.50 3.67 17.65
CA ARG A 129 6.84 3.44 18.94
C ARG A 129 5.94 4.59 19.36
N GLU A 130 6.40 5.82 19.21
CA GLU A 130 5.60 7.02 19.49
C GLU A 130 4.36 7.09 18.60
N LEU A 131 4.51 6.77 17.31
CA LEU A 131 3.45 6.85 16.32
C LEU A 131 2.35 5.81 16.54
N PHE A 132 2.73 4.59 16.97
CA PHE A 132 1.82 3.46 17.16
C PHE A 132 1.53 3.13 18.63
N ALA A 133 1.98 3.97 19.58
CA ALA A 133 1.86 3.77 21.02
C ALA A 133 2.36 2.40 21.53
N LEU A 134 3.55 1.98 21.06
CA LEU A 134 4.20 0.69 21.36
C LEU A 134 5.36 0.78 22.37
#